data_AF-R6LY23-F1
#
_entry.id   AF-R6LY23-F1
#
_cell.length_a   1.000
_cell.length_b   1.000
_cell.length_c   1.000
_cell.angle_alpha   90.00
_cell.angle_beta   90.00
_cell.angle_gamma   90.00
#
_symmetry.space_group_name_H-M   'P 1'
#
loop_
_entity.id
_entity.type
_entity.pdbx_description
1 polymer ?
#
loop_
_entity_poly.entity_id
_entity_poly.type
_entity_poly.pdbx_seq_one_letter_code
_entity_poly.pdbx_strand_id
1 'polypeptide(L)' 'MVKFLLYLLVLPLVIYAIDSINFTNIFKKNKIVQARIFYILLIFGLSYLVCSFIYDFLYMIK' A
#
# COMPACT_ATOMS: atom_id res chain seq x y z
N MET A 1 -13.10 -0.19 14.63
CA MET A 1 -14.15 0.03 13.60
C MET A 1 -13.73 1.05 12.56
N VAL A 2 -13.42 2.30 12.92
CA VAL A 2 -13.01 3.35 11.96
C VAL A 2 -11.80 2.94 11.11
N LYS A 3 -10.73 2.41 11.72
CA LYS A 3 -9.55 1.93 10.96
C LYS A 3 -9.89 0.84 9.95
N PHE A 4 -10.79 -0.09 10.27
CA PHE A 4 -11.20 -1.15 9.35
C PHE A 4 -11.92 -0.60 8.11
N LEU A 5 -12.83 0.37 8.31
CA LEU A 5 -13.50 1.06 7.21
C LEU A 5 -12.51 1.83 6.33
N LEU A 6 -11.51 2.48 6.95
CA LEU A 6 -10.43 3.15 6.22
C LEU A 6 -9.62 2.16 5.39
N TYR A 7 -9.23 1.00 5.94
CA TYR A 7 -8.51 -0.02 5.18
C TYR A 7 -9.30 -0.52 3.98
N LEU A 8 -10.63 -0.62 4.06
CA LEU A 8 -11.48 -1.08 2.96
C LEU A 8 -11.45 -0.11 1.76
N LEU A 9 -11.22 1.18 2.00
CA LEU A 9 -11.07 2.21 0.97
C LEU A 9 -9.61 2.36 0.52
N VAL A 10 -8.67 2.35 1.47
CA VAL A 10 -7.25 2.60 1.21
C VAL A 10 -6.58 1.46 0.45
N LEU A 11 -6.91 0.19 0.73
CA LEU A 11 -6.29 -0.96 0.06
C LEU A 11 -6.49 -0.92 -1.48
N PRO A 12 -7.71 -0.78 -2.02
CA PRO A 12 -7.92 -0.65 -3.46
C PRO A 12 -7.18 0.53 -4.08
N LEU A 13 -7.15 1.68 -3.39
CA LEU A 13 -6.42 2.86 -3.87
C LEU A 13 -4.92 2.63 -3.94
N VAL A 14 -4.34 2.01 -2.91
CA VAL A 14 -2.91 1.72 -2.87
C VAL A 14 -2.53 0.69 -3.93
N ILE A 15 -3.35 -0.35 -4.14
CA ILE A 15 -3.14 -1.31 -5.23
C ILE A 15 -3.16 -0.59 -6.58
N TYR A 16 -4.18 0.24 -6.84
CA TYR A 16 -4.29 1.02 -8.08
C TYR A 16 -3.09 1.96 -8.28
N ALA A 17 -2.64 2.64 -7.22
CA ALA A 17 -1.50 3.56 -7.30
C ALA A 17 -0.17 2.82 -7.54
N ILE A 18 0.05 1.69 -6.88
CA ILE A 18 1.26 0.90 -7.03
C ILE A 18 1.36 0.31 -8.46
N ASP A 19 0.24 -0.06 -9.07
CA ASP A 19 0.22 -0.60 -10.44
C ASP A 19 0.75 0.39 -11.49
N SER A 20 0.72 1.70 -11.19
CA SER A 20 1.32 2.74 -12.05
C SER A 20 2.85 2.68 -12.13
N ILE A 21 3.52 1.96 -11.23
CA ILE A 21 4.98 1.89 -11.16
C ILE A 21 5.50 0.82 -12.13
N ASN A 22 6.47 1.19 -12.99
CA ASN A 22 7.14 0.22 -13.85
C ASN A 22 8.18 -0.62 -13.07
N PHE A 23 7.73 -1.71 -12.48
CA PHE A 23 8.58 -2.62 -11.70
C PHE A 23 9.61 -3.43 -12.50
N THR A 24 9.45 -3.51 -13.84
CA THR A 24 10.27 -4.36 -14.71
C THR A 24 11.77 -4.06 -14.59
N ASN A 25 12.13 -2.79 -14.42
CA ASN A 25 13.52 -2.35 -14.34
C ASN A 25 14.05 -2.21 -12.89
N ILE A 26 13.19 -2.39 -11.88
CA ILE A 26 13.56 -2.21 -10.48
C ILE A 26 14.13 -3.52 -9.89
N PHE A 27 13.58 -4.66 -10.30
CA PHE A 27 13.97 -5.96 -9.73
C PHE A 27 15.12 -6.65 -10.45
N LYS A 28 15.88 -7.46 -9.71
CA LYS A 28 16.92 -8.33 -10.28
C LYS A 28 16.31 -9.36 -11.26
N LYS A 29 16.99 -9.59 -12.38
CA LYS A 29 16.59 -10.60 -13.38
C LYS A 29 16.45 -12.00 -12.72
N ASN A 30 15.47 -12.79 -13.18
CA ASN A 30 15.17 -14.14 -12.71
C ASN A 30 14.79 -14.27 -11.21
N LYS A 31 14.37 -13.19 -10.55
CA LYS A 31 13.90 -13.21 -9.14
C LYS A 31 12.40 -12.93 -9.01
N ILE A 32 11.58 -13.67 -9.78
CA ILE A 32 10.13 -13.46 -9.89
C ILE A 32 9.42 -13.57 -8.53
N VAL A 33 9.73 -14.60 -7.75
CA VAL A 33 9.07 -14.82 -6.44
C VAL A 33 9.40 -13.70 -5.45
N GLN A 34 10.65 -13.24 -5.43
CA GLN A 34 11.09 -12.13 -4.56
C GLN A 34 10.38 -10.83 -4.93
N ALA A 35 10.25 -10.55 -6.23
CA ALA A 35 9.52 -9.38 -6.73
C ALA A 35 8.04 -9.41 -6.32
N ARG A 36 7.38 -10.57 -6.41
CA ARG A 36 5.97 -10.73 -5.99
C ARG A 36 5.80 -10.55 -4.48
N ILE A 37 6.68 -11.15 -3.68
CA ILE A 37 6.64 -10.97 -2.22
C ILE A 37 6.86 -9.50 -1.87
N PHE A 38 7.83 -8.83 -2.49
CA PHE A 38 8.04 -7.40 -2.30
C PHE A 38 6.80 -6.59 -2.67
N TYR A 39 6.17 -6.86 -3.81
CA TYR A 39 4.95 -6.17 -4.24
C TYR A 39 3.83 -6.26 -3.21
N ILE A 40 3.59 -7.45 -2.67
CA ILE A 40 2.57 -7.68 -1.63
C ILE A 40 2.93 -6.94 -0.33
N LEU A 41 4.20 -7.04 0.11
CA LEU A 41 4.67 -6.32 1.30
C LEU A 41 4.57 -4.80 1.12
N LEU A 42 4.87 -4.29 -0.07
CA LEU A 42 4.76 -2.88 -0.43
C LEU A 42 3.30 -2.41 -0.35
N ILE A 43 2.36 -3.17 -0.90
CA ILE A 43 0.92 -2.88 -0.79
C ILE A 43 0.49 -2.79 0.67
N PHE A 44 0.83 -3.79 1.49
CA PHE A 44 0.43 -3.80 2.90
C PHE A 44 1.09 -2.67 3.71
N GLY A 45 2.39 -2.44 3.50
CA GLY A 45 3.12 -1.37 4.16
C GLY A 45 2.58 0.01 3.81
N LEU A 46 2.38 0.28 2.53
CA LEU A 46 1.81 1.56 2.07
C LEU A 46 0.37 1.73 2.54
N SER A 47 -0.45 0.68 2.49
CA SER A 47 -1.83 0.73 2.99
C SER A 47 -1.88 1.05 4.48
N TYR A 48 -0.97 0.47 5.28
CA TYR A 48 -0.84 0.79 6.71
C TYR A 48 -0.46 2.26 6.92
N LEU A 49 0.57 2.75 6.22
CA LEU A 49 1.04 4.12 6.36
C LEU A 49 -0.03 5.14 5.98
N VAL A 50 -0.67 4.95 4.83
CA VAL A 50 -1.75 5.84 4.35
C VAL A 50 -2.95 5.78 5.29
N CYS A 51 -3.36 4.59 5.72
CA CYS A 51 -4.48 4.46 6.67
C CYS A 51 -4.18 5.11 8.02
N SER A 52 -2.96 4.95 8.54
CA SER A 52 -2.54 5.60 9.80
C SER A 52 -2.55 7.10 9.64
N PHE A 53 -1.94 7.62 8.57
CA PHE A 53 -1.93 9.06 8.28
C PHE A 53 -3.34 9.65 8.26
N ILE A 54 -4.27 9.04 7.51
CA ILE A 54 -5.65 9.53 7.42
C ILE A 54 -6.33 9.46 8.80
N TYR A 55 -6.13 8.37 9.54
CA TYR A 55 -6.72 8.21 10.87
C TYR A 55 -6.22 9.29 11.85
N ASP A 56 -4.90 9.53 11.87
CA ASP A 56 -4.28 10.51 12.76
C ASP A 56 -4.69 11.94 12.36
N PHE A 57 -4.76 12.23 11.06
CA PHE A 57 -5.23 13.52 10.54
C PHE A 57 -6.69 13.80 10.91
N LEU A 58 -7.58 12.80 10.78
CA LEU A 58 -8.98 12.91 11.20
C LEU A 58 -9.11 13.13 12.71
N TYR A 59 -8.21 12.56 13.51
CA TYR A 59 -8.20 12.76 14.95
C TYR A 59 -7.70 14.16 15.34
N MET A 60 -6.73 14.73 14.62
CA MET A 60 -6.25 16.09 14.87
C MET A 60 -7.28 17.18 14.54
N ILE A 61 -8.17 16.92 13.58
CA ILE A 61 -9.22 17.88 13.18
C ILE A 61 -10.36 17.95 14.21
N LYS A 62 -10.53 16.89 14.99
CA LYS A 62 -11.63 16.75 15.95
C LYS A 62 -11.28 17.32 17.31
#